data_AF-A0A397S6M7-F1
#
_entry.id   AF-A0A397S6M7-F1
#
_cell.length_a   1.000
_cell.length_b   1.000
_cell.length_c   1.000
_cell.angle_alpha   90.00
_cell.angle_beta   90.00
_cell.angle_gamma   90.00
#
_symmetry.space_group_name_H-M   'P 1'
#
loop_
_entity.id
_entity.type
_entity.pdbx_description
1 polymer ?
#
loop_
_entity_poly.entity_id
_entity_poly.type
_entity_poly.pdbx_seq_one_letter_code
_entity_poly.pdbx_strand_id
1 'polypeptide(L)'
;MDEIHNYPFDPVIKFKQTRRSFLYKVIKEGIYPNKSSLVYTLPPNKYRIPDDYVVETTWGRSTNQCTVQCSISYNDGKPVFQICFGKYFEHKVFSVKTATDAANLFHE
;
A
#
# COMPACT_ATOMS: atom_id res chain seq x y z
N MET A 1 8.53 -9.80 14.18
CA MET A 1 7.65 -8.85 13.47
C MET A 1 6.34 -9.56 13.45
N ASP A 2 5.29 -8.91 13.94
CA ASP A 2 4.04 -9.61 14.21
C ASP A 2 2.93 -8.93 13.42
N GLU A 3 2.28 -9.71 12.57
CA GLU A 3 1.11 -9.30 11.82
C GLU A 3 -0.14 -9.89 12.51
N ILE A 4 -1.10 -9.04 12.86
CA ILE A 4 -2.30 -9.40 13.62
C ILE A 4 -3.52 -8.88 12.86
N HIS A 5 -4.34 -9.79 12.34
CA HIS A 5 -5.57 -9.46 11.61
C HIS A 5 -6.60 -10.59 11.66
N ASN A 6 -7.84 -10.27 11.29
CA ASN A 6 -8.92 -11.25 11.03
C ASN A 6 -9.49 -11.09 9.61
N TYR A 7 -8.69 -10.58 8.68
CA TYR A 7 -9.04 -10.45 7.27
C TYR A 7 -9.48 -11.81 6.65
N PRO A 8 -10.55 -11.86 5.85
CA PRO A 8 -11.30 -10.73 5.26
C PRO A 8 -12.45 -10.17 6.12
N PHE A 9 -12.71 -10.71 7.32
CA PHE A 9 -13.81 -10.23 8.17
C PHE A 9 -13.56 -8.84 8.76
N ASP A 10 -12.30 -8.52 9.06
CA ASP A 10 -11.85 -7.18 9.44
C ASP A 10 -10.85 -6.66 8.39
N PRO A 11 -11.10 -5.52 7.72
CA PRO A 11 -10.20 -4.95 6.74
C PRO A 11 -8.92 -4.36 7.37
N VAL A 12 -8.82 -4.32 8.70
CA VAL A 12 -7.69 -3.75 9.42
C VAL A 12 -6.64 -4.81 9.75
N ILE A 13 -5.40 -4.55 9.30
CA ILE A 13 -4.22 -5.36 9.57
C ILE A 13 -3.26 -4.54 10.42
N LYS A 14 -2.91 -5.07 11.61
CA LYS A 14 -1.95 -4.44 12.51
C LYS A 14 -0.59 -5.09 12.34
N PHE A 15 0.40 -4.31 11.94
CA PHE A 15 1.77 -4.77 11.79
C PHE A 15 2.67 -4.13 12.84
N LYS A 16 3.26 -4.97 13.70
CA LYS A 16 4.12 -4.54 14.81
C LYS A 16 5.58 -4.87 14.54
N GLN A 17 6.39 -3.83 14.63
CA GLN A 17 7.85 -3.91 14.73
C GLN A 17 8.29 -3.43 16.12
N THR A 18 9.53 -3.74 16.51
CA THR A 18 10.07 -3.47 17.86
C THR A 18 9.92 -2.00 18.30
N ARG A 19 9.97 -1.04 17.37
CA ARG A 19 9.89 0.40 17.66
C ARG A 19 8.71 1.12 17.00
N ARG A 20 8.02 0.48 16.06
CA ARG A 20 7.02 1.11 15.20
C ARG A 20 5.86 0.15 14.98
N SER A 21 4.66 0.72 14.90
CA SER A 21 3.45 -0.02 14.55
C SER A 21 2.81 0.67 13.37
N PHE A 22 2.33 -0.13 12.44
CA PHE A 22 1.59 0.31 11.27
C PHE A 22 0.21 -0.32 11.32
N LEU A 23 -0.78 0.47 10.95
CA LEU A 23 -2.16 0.01 10.76
C LEU A 23 -2.46 0.15 9.28
N TYR A 24 -2.73 -0.97 8.64
CA TYR A 24 -3.18 -1.01 7.25
C TYR A 24 -4.69 -1.25 7.26
N LYS A 25 -5.43 -0.49 6.47
CA LYS A 25 -6.86 -0.70 6.25
C LYS A 25 -7.08 -0.93 4.76
N VAL A 26 -7.53 -2.13 4.41
CA VAL A 26 -7.91 -2.45 3.03
C VAL A 26 -9.20 -1.73 2.70
N ILE A 27 -9.12 -0.75 1.79
CA ILE A 27 -10.29 -0.02 1.29
C ILE A 27 -10.89 -0.74 0.10
N LYS A 28 -10.02 -1.31 -0.75
CA LYS A 28 -10.40 -2.05 -1.95
C LYS A 28 -9.37 -3.13 -2.26
N GLU A 29 -9.82 -4.36 -2.45
CA GLU A 29 -8.97 -5.54 -2.69
C GLU A 29 -8.41 -5.62 -4.11
N GLY A 30 -9.08 -4.97 -5.06
CA GLY A 30 -8.70 -5.02 -6.47
C GLY A 30 -8.97 -6.37 -7.13
N ILE A 31 -8.47 -6.53 -8.36
CA ILE A 31 -8.61 -7.76 -9.16
C ILE A 31 -7.24 -8.14 -9.72
N TYR A 32 -6.90 -9.42 -9.71
CA TYR A 32 -5.65 -9.87 -10.33
C TYR A 32 -5.76 -9.81 -11.86
N PRO A 33 -4.80 -9.16 -12.55
CA PRO A 33 -4.75 -9.13 -14.01
C PRO A 33 -4.61 -10.51 -14.63
N ASN A 34 -4.87 -10.58 -15.94
CA ASN A 34 -4.60 -11.77 -16.75
C ASN A 34 -3.13 -12.21 -16.66
N LYS A 35 -2.87 -13.51 -16.85
CA LYS A 35 -1.53 -14.12 -16.69
C LYS A 35 -0.42 -13.43 -17.49
N SER A 36 -0.74 -12.85 -18.65
CA SER A 36 0.22 -12.13 -19.51
C SER A 36 0.78 -10.84 -18.88
N SER A 37 0.03 -10.24 -17.95
CA SER A 37 0.34 -8.94 -17.34
C SER A 37 0.48 -9.04 -15.81
N LEU A 38 0.45 -10.25 -15.26
CA LEU A 38 0.47 -10.50 -13.82
C LEU A 38 1.89 -10.30 -13.27
N VAL A 39 2.05 -9.31 -12.38
CA VAL A 39 3.33 -8.99 -11.73
C VAL A 39 3.31 -9.50 -10.28
N TYR A 40 4.51 -9.76 -9.74
CA TYR A 40 4.70 -10.30 -8.40
C TYR A 40 5.61 -9.41 -7.54
N THR A 41 5.42 -9.46 -6.22
CA THR A 41 6.33 -8.84 -5.25
C THR A 41 7.71 -9.51 -5.26
N LEU A 42 8.71 -8.79 -4.77
CA LEU A 42 10.08 -9.30 -4.64
C LEU A 42 10.19 -10.41 -3.56
N PRO A 43 11.18 -11.32 -3.67
CA PRO A 43 11.46 -12.33 -2.65
C PRO A 43 11.66 -11.74 -1.24
N PRO A 44 11.44 -12.50 -0.15
CA PRO A 44 11.27 -13.96 -0.12
C PRO A 44 9.87 -14.43 -0.54
N ASN A 45 8.85 -13.61 -0.34
CA ASN A 45 7.47 -13.95 -0.67
C ASN A 45 7.07 -13.31 -2.01
N LYS A 46 6.65 -14.13 -2.98
CA LYS A 46 6.21 -13.68 -4.32
C LYS A 46 4.69 -13.64 -4.41
N TYR A 47 4.09 -12.59 -3.86
CA TYR A 47 2.65 -12.36 -3.93
C TYR A 47 2.27 -11.73 -5.27
N ARG A 48 1.09 -12.08 -5.79
CA ARG A 48 0.52 -11.44 -6.97
C ARG A 48 0.14 -10.00 -6.63
N ILE A 49 0.37 -9.07 -7.56
CA ILE A 49 0.01 -7.67 -7.39
C ILE A 49 -1.37 -7.44 -8.02
N PRO A 50 -2.41 -7.06 -7.23
CA PRO A 50 -3.73 -6.74 -7.76
C PRO A 50 -3.76 -5.38 -8.48
N ASP A 51 -4.65 -5.27 -9.46
CA ASP A 51 -5.08 -4.00 -10.06
C ASP A 51 -6.20 -3.38 -9.24
N ASP A 52 -6.31 -2.05 -9.26
CA ASP A 52 -7.36 -1.28 -8.57
C ASP A 52 -7.43 -1.56 -7.06
N TYR A 53 -6.25 -1.78 -6.46
CA TYR A 53 -6.07 -2.02 -5.03
C TYR A 53 -5.86 -0.71 -4.29
N VAL A 54 -6.54 -0.54 -3.16
CA VAL A 54 -6.46 0.68 -2.35
C VAL A 54 -6.35 0.32 -0.87
N VAL A 55 -5.34 0.88 -0.22
CA VAL A 55 -5.13 0.75 1.23
C VAL A 55 -4.86 2.10 1.86
N GLU A 56 -5.31 2.26 3.09
CA GLU A 56 -4.83 3.32 3.96
C GLU A 56 -3.77 2.75 4.89
N THR A 57 -2.69 3.50 5.08
CA THR A 57 -1.64 3.15 6.04
C THR A 57 -1.51 4.26 7.05
N THR A 58 -1.68 3.93 8.32
CA THR A 58 -1.56 4.85 9.45
C THR A 58 -0.40 4.45 10.35
N TRP A 59 0.42 5.41 10.74
CA TRP A 59 1.48 5.24 11.74
C TRP A 59 1.57 6.47 12.65
N GLY A 60 2.33 6.35 13.74
CA GLY A 60 2.47 7.41 14.74
C GLY A 60 1.67 7.13 16.01
N ARG A 61 1.68 8.08 16.95
CA ARG A 61 1.07 7.92 18.27
C ARG A 61 0.08 9.06 18.54
N SER A 62 -1.11 8.68 19.05
CA SER A 62 -2.14 9.63 19.51
C SER A 62 -2.38 10.74 18.48
N THR A 63 -2.17 12.00 18.85
CA THR A 63 -2.40 13.18 18.00
C THR A 63 -1.43 13.34 16.83
N ASN A 64 -0.29 12.65 16.85
CA ASN A 64 0.74 12.71 15.79
C ASN A 64 0.63 11.50 14.84
N GLN A 65 -0.58 11.03 14.59
CA GLN A 65 -0.81 10.00 13.58
C GLN A 65 -0.77 10.60 12.18
N CYS A 66 -0.06 9.91 11.29
CA CYS A 66 -0.03 10.20 9.87
C CYS A 66 -0.74 9.06 9.15
N THR A 67 -1.68 9.40 8.28
CA THR A 67 -2.37 8.46 7.40
C THR A 67 -2.08 8.85 5.96
N VAL A 68 -1.71 7.88 5.15
CA VAL A 68 -1.57 8.02 3.70
C VAL A 68 -2.45 6.99 3.02
N GLN A 69 -2.88 7.31 1.81
CA GLN A 69 -3.59 6.36 0.95
C GLN A 69 -2.63 5.88 -0.13
N CYS A 70 -2.49 4.57 -0.25
CA CYS A 70 -1.71 3.94 -1.31
C CYS A 70 -2.67 3.22 -2.26
N SER A 71 -2.43 3.36 -3.56
CA SER A 71 -3.18 2.63 -4.56
C SER A 71 -2.27 2.02 -5.60
N ILE A 72 -2.69 0.88 -6.14
CA ILE A 72 -2.05 0.22 -7.27
C ILE A 72 -3.06 0.17 -8.40
N SER A 73 -2.69 0.71 -9.55
CA SER A 73 -3.42 0.56 -10.81
C SER A 73 -2.51 -0.04 -11.87
N TYR A 74 -3.07 -0.59 -12.93
CA TYR A 74 -2.30 -1.09 -14.07
C TYR A 74 -2.43 -0.15 -15.26
N ASN A 75 -1.29 0.20 -15.85
CA ASN A 75 -1.20 0.91 -17.12
C ASN A 75 -0.31 0.11 -18.07
N ASP A 76 -0.80 -0.19 -19.28
CA ASP A 76 -0.11 -1.02 -20.27
C ASP A 76 0.47 -2.33 -19.72
N GLY A 77 -0.30 -2.99 -18.84
CA GLY A 77 0.07 -4.28 -18.23
C GLY A 77 1.15 -4.18 -17.15
N LYS A 78 1.48 -2.98 -16.67
CA LYS A 78 2.44 -2.76 -15.58
C LYS A 78 1.79 -2.03 -14.40
N PRO A 79 2.13 -2.39 -13.15
CA PRO A 79 1.62 -1.70 -11.99
C PRO A 79 2.20 -0.28 -11.88
N VAL A 80 1.33 0.66 -11.54
CA VAL A 80 1.65 2.04 -11.16
C VAL A 80 1.29 2.17 -9.69
N PHE A 81 2.28 2.54 -8.89
CA PHE A 81 2.14 2.74 -7.45
C PHE A 81 1.90 4.22 -7.18
N GLN A 82 0.75 4.57 -6.62
CA GLN A 82 0.41 5.94 -6.24
C GLN A 82 0.30 6.04 -4.73
N ILE A 83 0.81 7.13 -4.17
CA ILE A 83 0.69 7.46 -2.75
C ILE A 83 0.14 8.87 -2.64
N CYS A 84 -0.91 9.02 -1.83
CA CYS A 84 -1.53 10.29 -1.52
C CYS A 84 -1.22 10.66 -0.06
N PHE A 85 -0.56 11.79 0.12
CA PHE A 85 -0.22 12.40 1.40
C PHE A 85 -1.12 13.60 1.69
N GLY A 86 -1.06 14.08 2.93
CA GLY A 86 -1.87 15.20 3.40
C GLY A 86 -3.16 14.75 4.07
N LYS A 87 -3.78 15.65 4.82
CA LYS A 87 -4.97 15.35 5.64
C LYS A 87 -6.18 14.97 4.77
N TYR A 88 -6.20 15.46 3.54
CA TYR A 88 -7.25 15.27 2.55
C TYR A 88 -6.72 14.56 1.28
N PHE A 89 -5.56 13.89 1.38
CA PHE A 89 -4.93 13.19 0.26
C PHE A 89 -4.63 14.08 -0.95
N GLU A 90 -4.32 15.35 -0.68
CA GLU A 90 -4.09 16.41 -1.65
C GLU A 90 -2.77 16.27 -2.41
N HIS A 91 -1.76 15.65 -1.80
CA HIS A 91 -0.42 15.51 -2.38
C HIS A 91 -0.24 14.12 -2.97
N LYS A 92 -0.24 14.01 -4.30
CA LYS A 92 -0.15 12.72 -4.99
C LYS A 92 1.21 12.56 -5.66
N VAL A 93 1.86 11.44 -5.38
CA VAL A 93 3.08 11.00 -6.07
C VAL A 93 2.85 9.62 -6.66
N PHE A 94 3.53 9.31 -7.76
CA PHE A 94 3.39 8.03 -8.43
C PHE A 94 4.73 7.51 -8.93
N SER A 95 4.86 6.20 -8.99
CA SER A 95 6.01 5.52 -9.58
C SER A 95 5.57 4.29 -10.37
N VAL A 96 6.22 4.08 -11.51
CA VAL A 96 6.12 2.83 -12.29
C VAL A 96 7.17 1.79 -11.88
N LYS A 97 8.04 2.12 -10.92
CA LYS A 97 9.13 1.24 -10.46
C LYS A 97 8.70 0.42 -9.26
N THR A 98 8.44 1.08 -8.13
CA THR A 98 8.07 0.44 -6.86
C THR A 98 7.27 1.38 -5.96
N ALA A 99 6.57 0.84 -4.96
CA ALA A 99 5.94 1.63 -3.91
C ALA A 99 6.96 2.44 -3.08
N THR A 100 8.17 1.92 -2.86
CA THR A 100 9.23 2.63 -2.14
C THR A 100 9.76 3.83 -2.93
N ASP A 101 9.93 3.69 -4.25
CA ASP A 101 10.31 4.78 -5.14
C ASP A 101 9.24 5.88 -5.11
N ALA A 102 7.96 5.53 -5.21
CA ALA A 102 6.86 6.49 -5.05
C ALA A 102 6.90 7.22 -3.70
N ALA A 103 7.12 6.51 -2.60
CA ALA A 103 7.15 7.11 -1.26
C ALA A 103 8.29 8.12 -1.09
N ASN A 104 9.43 7.87 -1.72
CA ASN A 104 10.60 8.75 -1.64
C ASN A 104 10.41 10.06 -2.42
N LEU A 105 9.55 10.09 -3.44
CA LEU A 105 9.27 11.31 -4.24
C LEU A 105 8.64 12.44 -3.43
N PHE A 106 8.02 12.16 -2.27
CA PHE A 106 7.49 13.19 -1.39
C PHE A 106 8.55 13.77 -0.43
N HIS A 107 9.73 13.15 -0.35
CA HIS A 107 10.83 13.54 0.54
C HIS A 107 11.99 14.25 -0.18
N GLU A 108 11.83 14.59 -1.46
CA GLU A 108 12.73 15.44 -2.26
C GLU A 108 12.11 16.82 -2.50
#